data_AF-A0A9P4TX37-F1
#
_entry.id   AF-A0A9P4TX37-F1
#
_cell.length_a   1.000
_cell.length_b   1.000
_cell.length_c   1.000
_cell.angle_alpha   90.00
_cell.angle_beta   90.00
_cell.angle_gamma   90.00
#
_symmetry.space_group_name_H-M   'P 1'
#
loop_
_entity.id
_entity.type
_entity.pdbx_description
1 polymer ?
#
loop_
_entity_poly.entity_id
_entity_poly.type
_entity_poly.pdbx_seq_one_letter_code
_entity_poly.pdbx_strand_id
1 'polypeptide(L)'
;MRIAIGLHDQNQTQDWKRMIKWTRDYTTEKLSCDGLETVNLAEFVQFVTLKLSVKYLFKLDDNEWDSGNSQLHQDIVFAGKEINQLWMDSKVSAVCPIWADQHDLHQALRNVVGNEINKDPCKPTTNPMNEILPTYETMWRVVLRGLIEVLRPTKNSSNWQEAFIRFIDSAAQGRDRADQMNMFRDVNNNDTQISPLDVVKEILRLYPPTRRIYRQHEGGTKVQVDIEALHRSILLAPQDPQIFRPERWQTLIESWCLKDQKEVKQMTQKEVKHMEEKCGFMPFGLICPSNGGDVKGFGMKIIAILIGVLCNNLRDGWDLTTLEGLSEPLPLERNELLNISLHRTNGSIG
;
A
#
# COMPACT_ATOMS: atom_id res chain seq x y z
N MET A 1 -8.47 -16.00 5.65
CA MET A 1 -7.35 -15.25 5.04
C MET A 1 -6.76 -15.95 3.82
N ARG A 2 -6.13 -17.13 3.89
CA ARG A 2 -5.58 -17.83 2.69
C ARG A 2 -6.58 -17.98 1.53
N ILE A 3 -7.84 -18.32 1.83
CA ILE A 3 -8.93 -18.40 0.83
C ILE A 3 -9.29 -17.01 0.27
N ALA A 4 -9.38 -15.99 1.14
CA ALA A 4 -9.71 -14.61 0.75
C ALA A 4 -8.61 -13.94 -0.11
N ILE A 5 -7.34 -14.31 0.08
CA ILE A 5 -6.22 -13.85 -0.77
C ILE A 5 -5.90 -14.80 -1.93
N GLY A 6 -6.82 -15.71 -2.29
CA GLY A 6 -6.69 -16.57 -3.47
C GLY A 6 -5.64 -17.68 -3.39
N LEU A 7 -5.07 -17.98 -2.22
CA LEU A 7 -3.93 -18.88 -2.03
C LEU A 7 -4.23 -20.39 -2.14
N HIS A 8 -5.37 -20.78 -2.69
CA HIS A 8 -5.67 -22.20 -2.93
C HIS A 8 -5.20 -22.69 -4.29
N ASP A 9 -4.85 -21.78 -5.19
CA ASP A 9 -4.53 -22.11 -6.58
C ASP A 9 -3.01 -22.01 -6.80
N GLN A 10 -2.32 -23.15 -6.75
CA GLN A 10 -0.86 -23.25 -6.92
C GLN A 10 -0.38 -22.80 -8.32
N ASN A 11 -1.30 -22.48 -9.23
CA ASN A 11 -1.05 -22.03 -10.59
C ASN A 11 -1.33 -20.54 -10.84
N GLN A 12 -1.63 -19.72 -9.81
CA GLN A 12 -1.79 -18.27 -10.02
C GLN A 12 -0.45 -17.59 -10.33
N THR A 13 -0.13 -17.48 -11.62
CA THR A 13 0.76 -16.46 -12.14
C THR A 13 0.21 -15.10 -11.74
N GLN A 14 0.89 -14.41 -10.84
CA GLN A 14 0.57 -13.03 -10.47
C GLN A 14 0.64 -12.16 -11.73
N ASP A 15 -0.52 -11.76 -12.26
CA ASP A 15 -0.61 -10.92 -13.45
C ASP A 15 -0.47 -9.44 -13.08
N TRP A 16 0.77 -9.06 -12.84
CA TRP A 16 1.14 -7.68 -12.49
C TRP A 16 0.76 -6.69 -13.58
N LYS A 17 0.80 -7.11 -14.85
CA LYS A 17 0.40 -6.29 -15.99
C LYS A 17 -1.06 -5.89 -15.89
N ARG A 18 -1.93 -6.85 -15.55
CA ARG A 18 -3.36 -6.60 -15.36
C ARG A 18 -3.65 -5.70 -14.17
N MET A 19 -2.95 -5.90 -13.04
CA MET A 19 -3.07 -5.02 -11.87
C MET A 19 -2.62 -3.59 -12.15
N ILE A 20 -1.51 -3.40 -12.87
CA ILE A 20 -1.03 -2.07 -13.28
C ILE A 20 -2.05 -1.41 -14.21
N LYS A 21 -2.60 -2.16 -15.18
CA LYS A 21 -3.66 -1.66 -16.06
C LYS A 21 -4.87 -1.17 -15.25
N TRP A 22 -5.44 -2.01 -14.39
CA TRP A 22 -6.58 -1.63 -13.55
C TRP A 22 -6.28 -0.39 -12.69
N THR A 23 -5.11 -0.33 -12.08
CA THR A 23 -4.71 0.81 -11.25
C THR A 23 -4.64 2.10 -12.07
N ARG A 24 -4.11 2.04 -13.30
CA ARG A 24 -4.06 3.18 -14.23
C ARG A 24 -5.46 3.64 -14.63
N ASP A 25 -6.34 2.68 -14.94
CA ASP A 25 -7.72 2.96 -15.34
C ASP A 25 -8.48 3.65 -14.19
N TYR A 26 -8.38 3.13 -12.96
CA TYR A 26 -9.09 3.70 -11.79
C TYR A 26 -8.54 5.05 -11.36
N THR A 27 -7.23 5.26 -11.55
CA THR A 27 -6.62 6.57 -11.35
C THR A 27 -7.19 7.59 -12.34
N THR A 28 -7.23 7.23 -13.62
CA THR A 28 -7.75 8.09 -14.69
C THR A 28 -9.23 8.40 -14.46
N GLU A 29 -10.01 7.40 -14.10
CA GLU A 29 -11.43 7.55 -13.75
C GLU A 29 -11.62 8.54 -12.60
N LYS A 30 -10.92 8.35 -11.48
CA LYS A 30 -11.07 9.22 -10.30
C LYS A 30 -10.68 10.68 -10.60
N LEU A 31 -9.58 10.89 -11.33
CA LEU A 31 -9.14 12.23 -11.73
C LEU A 31 -10.10 12.88 -12.75
N SER A 32 -10.81 12.09 -13.56
CA SER A 32 -11.80 12.61 -14.51
C SER A 32 -13.11 13.00 -13.82
N CYS A 33 -13.48 12.30 -12.73
CA CYS A 33 -14.70 12.56 -11.97
C CYS A 33 -14.58 13.70 -10.95
N ASP A 34 -13.39 13.91 -10.36
CA ASP A 34 -13.20 14.85 -9.23
C ASP A 34 -13.07 16.34 -9.61
N GLY A 35 -13.28 16.68 -10.88
CA GLY A 35 -13.03 18.03 -11.39
C GLY A 35 -11.53 18.29 -11.61
N LEU A 36 -11.21 19.12 -12.60
CA LEU A 36 -9.85 19.22 -13.14
C LEU A 36 -8.88 20.02 -12.26
N GLU A 37 -9.32 20.64 -11.17
CA GLU A 37 -8.52 21.66 -10.47
C GLU A 37 -7.94 21.21 -9.13
N THR A 38 -8.61 20.31 -8.41
CA THR A 38 -8.23 19.90 -7.06
C THR A 38 -8.44 18.41 -6.84
N VAL A 39 -7.50 17.74 -6.15
CA VAL A 39 -7.65 16.35 -5.74
C VAL A 39 -7.38 16.20 -4.25
N ASN A 40 -8.29 15.55 -3.52
CA ASN A 40 -8.03 15.14 -2.14
C ASN A 40 -7.24 13.82 -2.16
N LEU A 41 -6.03 13.82 -1.58
CA LEU A 41 -5.14 12.65 -1.64
C LEU A 41 -5.69 11.43 -0.92
N ALA A 42 -6.36 11.60 0.22
CA ALA A 42 -6.91 10.49 0.96
C ALA A 42 -8.06 9.84 0.19
N GLU A 43 -9.01 10.62 -0.31
CA GLU A 43 -10.14 10.11 -1.10
C GLU A 43 -9.66 9.44 -2.40
N PHE A 44 -8.68 10.03 -3.06
CA PHE A 44 -8.06 9.50 -4.28
C PHE A 44 -7.40 8.13 -4.02
N VAL A 45 -6.54 8.03 -3.01
CA VAL A 45 -5.87 6.77 -2.64
C VAL A 45 -6.88 5.72 -2.16
N GLN A 46 -7.87 6.13 -1.36
CA GLN A 46 -8.93 5.26 -0.87
C GLN A 46 -9.74 4.66 -2.02
N PHE A 47 -10.17 5.48 -2.98
CA PHE A 47 -10.94 5.03 -4.13
C PHE A 47 -10.17 3.97 -4.93
N VAL A 48 -8.95 4.30 -5.38
CA VAL A 48 -8.15 3.41 -6.23
C VAL A 48 -7.82 2.11 -5.49
N THR A 49 -7.44 2.20 -4.21
CA THR A 49 -7.10 1.02 -3.40
C THR A 49 -8.33 0.14 -3.14
N LEU A 50 -9.49 0.72 -2.83
CA LEU A 50 -10.72 -0.03 -2.59
C LEU A 50 -11.18 -0.74 -3.86
N LYS A 51 -11.24 -0.02 -4.99
CA LYS A 51 -11.67 -0.55 -6.28
C LYS A 51 -10.79 -1.71 -6.73
N LEU A 52 -9.46 -1.56 -6.62
CA LEU A 52 -8.51 -2.63 -6.92
C LEU A 52 -8.68 -3.83 -5.98
N SER A 53 -8.85 -3.58 -4.67
CA SER A 53 -9.02 -4.64 -3.67
C SER A 53 -10.27 -5.47 -3.93
N VAL A 54 -11.41 -4.84 -4.17
CA VAL A 54 -12.68 -5.50 -4.46
C VAL A 54 -12.55 -6.37 -5.71
N LYS A 55 -12.07 -5.80 -6.82
CA LYS A 55 -11.90 -6.55 -8.07
C LYS A 55 -11.01 -7.77 -7.90
N TYR A 56 -9.89 -7.62 -7.19
CA TYR A 56 -8.96 -8.71 -6.95
C TYR A 56 -9.54 -9.79 -6.04
N LEU A 57 -10.15 -9.42 -4.91
CA LEU A 57 -10.68 -10.36 -3.91
C LEU A 57 -11.85 -11.18 -4.48
N PHE A 58 -12.74 -10.52 -5.22
CA PHE A 58 -13.98 -11.13 -5.70
C PHE A 58 -13.90 -11.62 -7.16
N LYS A 59 -12.72 -11.52 -7.79
CA LYS A 59 -12.45 -12.00 -9.15
C LYS A 59 -13.46 -11.49 -10.18
N LEU A 60 -13.75 -10.19 -10.10
CA LEU A 60 -14.75 -9.56 -10.97
C LEU A 60 -14.26 -9.45 -12.40
N ASP A 61 -15.12 -9.80 -13.36
CA ASP A 61 -14.79 -9.76 -14.79
C ASP A 61 -14.46 -8.34 -15.27
N ASP A 62 -13.61 -8.21 -16.28
CA ASP A 62 -13.22 -6.90 -16.83
C ASP A 62 -14.38 -6.23 -17.57
N ASN A 63 -15.23 -6.99 -18.26
CA ASN A 63 -16.27 -6.43 -19.12
C ASN A 63 -17.41 -5.79 -18.31
N GLU A 64 -17.70 -6.32 -17.12
CA GLU A 64 -18.77 -5.83 -16.25
C GLU A 64 -18.29 -4.67 -15.35
N TRP A 65 -17.03 -4.73 -14.90
CA TRP A 65 -16.50 -3.82 -13.88
C TRP A 65 -15.88 -2.54 -14.42
N ASP A 66 -15.32 -2.57 -15.63
CA ASP A 66 -14.59 -1.43 -16.22
C ASP A 66 -15.48 -0.59 -17.15
N SER A 67 -16.76 -0.95 -17.33
CA SER A 67 -17.74 -0.08 -17.99
C SER A 67 -17.94 1.17 -17.15
N GLY A 68 -18.01 2.36 -17.77
CA GLY A 68 -18.17 3.67 -17.12
C GLY A 68 -19.51 3.86 -16.37
N ASN A 69 -19.83 2.90 -15.50
CA ASN A 69 -21.00 2.84 -14.67
C ASN A 69 -20.83 3.86 -13.54
N SER A 70 -21.42 5.04 -13.77
CA SER A 70 -21.46 6.12 -12.78
C SER A 70 -21.98 5.67 -11.41
N GLN A 71 -22.90 4.71 -11.36
CA GLN A 71 -23.41 4.17 -10.09
C GLN A 71 -22.34 3.37 -9.34
N LEU A 72 -21.60 2.51 -10.05
CA LEU A 72 -20.52 1.74 -9.43
C LEU A 72 -19.43 2.67 -8.85
N HIS A 73 -19.07 3.72 -9.61
CA HIS A 73 -18.14 4.74 -9.11
C HIS A 73 -18.65 5.37 -7.81
N GLN A 74 -19.91 5.83 -7.80
CA GLN A 74 -20.54 6.44 -6.63
C GLN A 74 -20.59 5.47 -5.44
N ASP A 75 -20.93 4.21 -5.66
CA ASP A 75 -21.00 3.19 -4.61
C ASP A 75 -19.62 2.90 -4.00
N ILE A 76 -18.54 2.91 -4.79
CA ILE A 76 -17.17 2.75 -4.30
C ILE A 76 -16.74 3.96 -3.47
N VAL A 77 -16.99 5.18 -3.97
CA VAL A 77 -16.69 6.42 -3.24
C VAL A 77 -17.43 6.43 -1.90
N PHE A 78 -18.73 6.13 -1.94
CA PHE A 78 -19.59 6.06 -0.77
C PHE A 78 -19.11 5.00 0.22
N ALA A 79 -18.86 3.77 -0.24
CA ALA A 79 -18.37 2.68 0.61
C ALA A 79 -17.03 3.04 1.26
N GLY A 80 -16.08 3.62 0.52
CA GLY A 80 -14.79 4.06 1.07
C GLY A 80 -14.97 5.08 2.20
N LYS A 81 -15.82 6.09 1.98
CA LYS A 81 -16.13 7.12 2.98
C LYS A 81 -16.81 6.55 4.23
N GLU A 82 -17.85 5.74 4.07
CA GLU A 82 -18.60 5.17 5.19
C GLU A 82 -17.77 4.17 5.99
N ILE A 83 -16.96 3.33 5.33
CA ILE A 83 -16.02 2.43 6.03
C ILE A 83 -15.04 3.23 6.87
N ASN A 84 -14.53 4.34 6.33
CA ASN A 84 -13.64 5.23 7.05
C ASN A 84 -14.33 5.88 8.26
N GLN A 85 -15.55 6.41 8.07
CA GLN A 85 -16.35 7.07 9.11
C GLN A 85 -16.71 6.11 10.24
N LEU A 86 -17.23 4.92 9.93
CA LEU A 86 -17.56 3.90 10.93
C LEU A 86 -16.35 3.51 11.79
N TRP A 87 -15.16 3.42 11.18
CA TRP A 87 -13.95 3.17 11.93
C TRP A 87 -13.61 4.33 12.87
N MET A 88 -13.74 5.59 12.42
CA MET A 88 -13.50 6.76 13.27
C MET A 88 -14.48 6.81 14.44
N ASP A 89 -15.76 6.58 14.18
CA ASP A 89 -16.81 6.58 15.19
C ASP A 89 -16.59 5.47 16.23
N SER A 90 -16.09 4.31 15.80
CA SER A 90 -15.72 3.22 16.72
C SER A 90 -14.60 3.57 17.72
N LYS A 91 -13.86 4.67 17.49
CA LYS A 91 -12.76 5.13 18.35
C LYS A 91 -13.11 6.30 19.23
N VAL A 92 -14.04 7.14 18.79
CA VAL A 92 -14.36 8.42 19.44
C VAL A 92 -15.73 8.39 20.15
N SER A 93 -16.70 7.66 19.61
CA SER A 93 -18.06 7.67 20.13
C SER A 93 -18.21 6.70 21.31
N ALA A 94 -18.91 7.16 22.35
CA ALA A 94 -19.39 6.30 23.43
C ALA A 94 -20.46 5.29 22.94
N VAL A 95 -21.10 5.60 21.81
CA VAL A 95 -22.10 4.75 21.14
C VAL A 95 -21.51 4.28 19.82
N CYS A 96 -21.13 3.01 19.77
CA CYS A 96 -20.63 2.40 18.54
C CYS A 96 -21.78 2.29 17.51
N PRO A 97 -21.55 2.66 16.23
CA PRO A 97 -22.53 2.45 15.18
C PRO A 97 -22.96 0.99 15.11
N ILE A 98 -24.27 0.75 15.00
CA ILE A 98 -24.81 -0.61 14.86
C ILE A 98 -24.73 -1.00 13.39
N TRP A 99 -24.01 -2.07 13.08
CA TRP A 99 -23.82 -2.56 11.71
C TRP A 99 -25.15 -2.87 11.01
N ALA A 100 -26.12 -3.44 11.72
CA ALA A 100 -27.43 -3.80 11.16
C ALA A 100 -28.17 -2.59 10.53
N ASP A 101 -27.91 -1.38 11.04
CA ASP A 101 -28.59 -0.15 10.63
C ASP A 101 -27.90 0.55 9.44
N GLN A 102 -26.76 0.03 8.98
CA GLN A 102 -25.97 0.61 7.88
C GLN A 102 -26.54 0.22 6.50
N HIS A 103 -27.84 0.46 6.28
CA HIS A 103 -28.58 0.00 5.11
C HIS A 103 -28.00 0.50 3.78
N ASP A 104 -27.61 1.77 3.72
CA ASP A 104 -27.04 2.36 2.50
C ASP A 104 -25.67 1.74 2.18
N LEU A 105 -24.82 1.53 3.21
CA LEU A 105 -23.54 0.84 3.04
C LEU A 105 -23.75 -0.61 2.62
N HIS A 106 -24.76 -1.30 3.16
CA HIS A 106 -25.10 -2.65 2.73
C HIS A 106 -25.49 -2.68 1.26
N GLN A 107 -26.27 -1.71 0.78
CA GLN A 107 -26.65 -1.64 -0.62
C GLN A 107 -25.44 -1.35 -1.53
N ALA A 108 -24.62 -0.36 -1.17
CA ALA A 108 -23.40 -0.06 -1.91
C ALA A 108 -22.47 -1.27 -1.98
N LEU A 109 -22.27 -1.99 -0.87
CA LEU A 109 -21.46 -3.22 -0.86
C LEU A 109 -22.03 -4.32 -1.77
N ARG A 110 -23.35 -4.48 -1.86
CA ARG A 110 -23.96 -5.45 -2.79
C ARG A 110 -23.70 -5.05 -4.24
N ASN A 111 -23.85 -3.78 -4.57
CA ASN A 111 -23.59 -3.27 -5.91
C ASN A 111 -22.10 -3.41 -6.30
N VAL A 112 -21.20 -3.12 -5.35
CA VAL A 112 -19.74 -3.21 -5.52
C VAL A 112 -19.25 -4.66 -5.58
N VAL A 113 -19.84 -5.60 -4.85
CA VAL A 113 -19.39 -7.00 -4.92
C VAL A 113 -20.09 -7.77 -6.05
N GLY A 114 -21.28 -7.32 -6.45
CA GLY A 114 -22.12 -7.99 -7.44
C GLY A 114 -23.04 -9.03 -6.79
N ASN A 115 -24.28 -9.08 -7.27
CA ASN A 115 -25.33 -9.94 -6.70
C ASN A 115 -25.10 -11.44 -6.93
N GLU A 116 -24.31 -11.80 -7.95
CA GLU A 116 -23.99 -13.19 -8.29
C GLU A 116 -22.97 -13.82 -7.33
N ILE A 117 -22.28 -13.00 -6.54
CA ILE A 117 -21.31 -13.48 -5.57
C ILE A 117 -22.05 -13.75 -4.25
N ASN A 118 -21.82 -14.93 -3.67
CA ASN A 118 -22.40 -15.33 -2.38
C ASN A 118 -21.79 -14.55 -1.20
N LYS A 119 -22.03 -13.24 -1.17
CA LYS A 119 -21.64 -12.28 -0.15
C LYS A 119 -22.88 -11.48 0.26
N ASP A 120 -23.09 -11.37 1.55
CA ASP A 120 -24.23 -10.63 2.10
C ASP A 120 -23.76 -9.82 3.30
N PRO A 121 -23.79 -8.47 3.24
CA PRO A 121 -23.37 -7.64 4.35
C PRO A 121 -24.22 -7.85 5.61
N CYS A 122 -25.45 -8.36 5.49
CA CYS A 122 -26.29 -8.68 6.64
C CYS A 122 -25.94 -10.01 7.32
N LYS A 123 -25.12 -10.87 6.71
CA LYS A 123 -24.76 -12.19 7.25
C LYS A 123 -23.30 -12.21 7.74
N PRO A 124 -23.03 -12.36 9.05
CA PRO A 124 -21.67 -12.28 9.59
C PRO A 124 -20.64 -13.19 8.91
N THR A 125 -21.02 -14.39 8.48
CA THR A 125 -20.11 -15.38 7.88
C THR A 125 -19.77 -15.09 6.42
N THR A 126 -20.67 -14.45 5.67
CA THR A 126 -20.49 -14.12 4.25
C THR A 126 -20.37 -12.62 4.01
N ASN A 127 -20.25 -11.81 5.07
CA ASN A 127 -20.09 -10.37 4.97
C ASN A 127 -18.83 -10.03 4.16
N PRO A 128 -18.92 -9.25 3.07
CA PRO A 128 -17.77 -8.88 2.25
C PRO A 128 -16.71 -8.08 3.03
N MET A 129 -17.10 -7.40 4.11
CA MET A 129 -16.18 -6.67 4.99
C MET A 129 -15.12 -7.55 5.66
N ASN A 130 -15.40 -8.86 5.83
CA ASN A 130 -14.42 -9.81 6.35
C ASN A 130 -13.18 -9.96 5.44
N GLU A 131 -13.29 -9.62 4.16
CA GLU A 131 -12.21 -9.70 3.18
C GLU A 131 -11.71 -8.31 2.77
N ILE A 132 -12.63 -7.35 2.63
CA ILE A 132 -12.31 -5.96 2.29
C ILE A 132 -11.46 -5.34 3.40
N LEU A 133 -11.90 -5.37 4.68
CA LEU A 133 -11.20 -4.64 5.75
C LEU A 133 -9.73 -5.03 5.90
N PRO A 134 -9.35 -6.32 5.98
CA PRO A 134 -7.94 -6.69 6.15
C PRO A 134 -7.06 -6.26 4.98
N THR A 135 -7.62 -6.26 3.76
CA THR A 135 -6.89 -5.96 2.52
C THR A 135 -6.81 -4.46 2.25
N TYR A 136 -7.95 -3.77 2.30
CA TYR A 136 -8.07 -2.35 1.96
C TYR A 136 -7.54 -1.45 3.08
N GLU A 137 -8.00 -1.64 4.32
CA GLU A 137 -7.82 -0.66 5.41
C GLU A 137 -6.34 -0.45 5.76
N THR A 138 -5.57 -1.53 5.74
CA THR A 138 -4.13 -1.47 5.98
C THR A 138 -3.39 -0.91 4.76
N MET A 139 -3.79 -1.30 3.56
CA MET A 139 -3.12 -0.94 2.31
C MET A 139 -3.22 0.55 2.01
N TRP A 140 -4.43 1.13 2.02
CA TRP A 140 -4.60 2.53 1.60
C TRP A 140 -3.84 3.50 2.52
N ARG A 141 -3.74 3.19 3.82
CA ARG A 141 -3.00 4.02 4.79
C ARG A 141 -1.49 4.02 4.56
N VAL A 142 -0.95 2.85 4.19
CA VAL A 142 0.47 2.68 3.85
C VAL A 142 0.76 3.37 2.52
N VAL A 143 -0.10 3.16 1.52
CA VAL A 143 0.00 3.78 0.20
C VAL A 143 -0.09 5.30 0.29
N LEU A 144 -1.04 5.85 1.06
CA LEU A 144 -1.17 7.30 1.22
C LEU A 144 0.11 7.93 1.79
N ARG A 145 0.65 7.36 2.87
CA ARG A 145 1.88 7.87 3.48
C ARG A 145 3.08 7.70 2.56
N GLY A 146 3.21 6.53 1.92
CA GLY A 146 4.28 6.29 0.96
C GLY A 146 4.20 7.21 -0.26
N LEU A 147 3.00 7.49 -0.76
CA LEU A 147 2.78 8.43 -1.86
C LEU A 147 3.19 9.85 -1.45
N ILE A 148 2.81 10.30 -0.25
CA ILE A 148 3.22 11.61 0.26
C ILE A 148 4.74 11.70 0.37
N GLU A 149 5.42 10.70 0.95
CA GLU A 149 6.89 10.72 1.08
C GLU A 149 7.62 10.73 -0.27
N VAL A 150 7.07 10.02 -1.26
CA VAL A 150 7.65 9.94 -2.62
C VAL A 150 7.40 11.21 -3.43
N LEU A 151 6.24 11.84 -3.26
CA LEU A 151 5.90 13.09 -3.94
C LEU A 151 6.48 14.32 -3.24
N ARG A 152 6.68 14.29 -1.92
CA ARG A 152 7.22 15.42 -1.15
C ARG A 152 8.54 15.88 -1.80
N PRO A 153 8.67 17.16 -2.18
CA PRO A 153 9.90 17.68 -2.74
C PRO A 153 11.07 17.52 -1.76
N THR A 154 12.05 16.69 -2.13
CA THR A 154 13.32 16.54 -1.41
C THR A 154 14.46 16.39 -2.40
N LYS A 155 15.71 16.36 -1.93
CA LYS A 155 16.88 16.13 -2.80
C LYS A 155 16.79 14.81 -3.58
N ASN A 156 16.15 13.78 -3.01
CA ASN A 156 16.13 12.43 -3.57
C ASN A 156 14.76 12.01 -4.12
N SER A 157 13.71 12.83 -3.98
CA SER A 157 12.35 12.44 -4.35
C SER A 157 12.24 12.04 -5.83
N SER A 158 12.89 12.75 -6.74
CA SER A 158 12.93 12.39 -8.16
C SER A 158 13.50 10.99 -8.41
N ASN A 159 14.54 10.58 -7.66
CA ASN A 159 15.12 9.24 -7.77
C ASN A 159 14.14 8.16 -7.29
N TRP A 160 13.39 8.43 -6.21
CA TRP A 160 12.38 7.51 -5.69
C TRP A 160 11.20 7.35 -6.66
N GLN A 161 10.75 8.46 -7.25
CA GLN A 161 9.68 8.48 -8.26
C GLN A 161 10.10 7.67 -9.50
N GLU A 162 11.32 7.91 -10.01
CA GLU A 162 11.85 7.23 -11.19
C GLU A 162 12.03 5.72 -10.97
N ALA A 163 12.43 5.30 -9.76
CA ALA A 163 12.52 3.89 -9.40
C ALA A 163 11.16 3.19 -9.59
N PHE A 164 10.07 3.77 -9.10
CA PHE A 164 8.73 3.21 -9.28
C PHE A 164 8.27 3.22 -10.75
N ILE A 165 8.57 4.28 -11.50
CA ILE A 165 8.12 4.43 -12.89
C ILE A 165 8.76 3.39 -13.80
N ARG A 166 10.07 3.19 -13.67
CA ARG A 166 10.78 2.11 -14.36
C ARG A 166 10.21 0.74 -14.06
N PHE A 167 9.85 0.51 -12.80
CA PHE A 167 9.24 -0.75 -12.36
C PHE A 167 7.86 -0.97 -13.00
N ILE A 168 6.96 0.02 -12.96
CA ILE A 168 5.61 -0.13 -13.54
C ILE A 168 5.66 -0.29 -15.07
N ASP A 169 6.54 0.45 -15.76
CA ASP A 169 6.62 0.37 -17.23
C ASP A 169 7.19 -0.96 -17.69
N SER A 170 8.17 -1.49 -16.97
CA SER A 170 8.76 -2.79 -17.31
C SER A 170 7.83 -3.95 -16.97
N ALA A 171 7.10 -3.86 -15.85
CA ALA A 171 6.07 -4.84 -15.51
C ALA A 171 4.89 -4.80 -16.49
N ALA A 172 4.52 -3.62 -17.01
CA ALA A 172 3.48 -3.47 -18.03
C ALA A 172 3.88 -4.05 -19.40
N GLN A 173 5.18 -4.02 -19.74
CA GLN A 173 5.71 -4.60 -20.98
C GLN A 173 5.66 -6.14 -21.02
N GLY A 174 5.26 -6.81 -19.94
CA GLY A 174 5.10 -8.27 -19.93
C GLY A 174 6.42 -9.03 -20.00
N ARG A 175 7.51 -8.43 -19.48
CA ARG A 175 8.78 -9.14 -19.26
C ARG A 175 8.55 -10.36 -18.38
N ASP A 176 9.43 -11.35 -18.46
CA ASP A 176 9.25 -12.58 -17.71
C ASP A 176 9.23 -12.33 -16.18
N ARG A 177 8.77 -13.32 -15.41
CA ARG A 177 8.64 -13.20 -13.95
C ARG A 177 9.98 -12.92 -13.25
N ALA A 178 11.09 -13.40 -13.81
CA ALA A 178 12.42 -13.22 -13.25
C ALA A 178 12.89 -11.76 -13.45
N ASP A 179 12.69 -11.21 -14.64
CA ASP A 179 12.97 -9.82 -14.97
C ASP A 179 12.19 -8.85 -14.09
N GLN A 180 10.90 -9.07 -13.89
CA GLN A 180 10.08 -8.23 -13.01
C GLN A 180 10.54 -8.28 -11.56
N MET A 181 10.97 -9.47 -11.10
CA MET A 181 11.52 -9.64 -9.75
C MET A 181 12.87 -8.96 -9.59
N ASN A 182 13.71 -9.02 -10.63
CA ASN A 182 14.98 -8.32 -10.68
C ASN A 182 14.75 -6.81 -10.63
N MET A 183 13.84 -6.25 -11.42
CA MET A 183 13.59 -4.81 -11.46
C MET A 183 12.96 -4.25 -10.18
N PHE A 184 12.10 -5.01 -9.51
CA PHE A 184 11.59 -4.62 -8.19
C PHE A 184 12.71 -4.51 -7.14
N ARG A 185 13.80 -5.26 -7.34
CA ARG A 185 14.88 -5.44 -6.39
C ARG A 185 16.20 -4.82 -6.84
N ASP A 186 16.29 -4.28 -8.06
CA ASP A 186 17.55 -4.29 -8.82
C ASP A 186 18.67 -3.59 -8.06
N VAL A 187 19.54 -4.41 -7.47
CA VAL A 187 20.79 -4.04 -6.80
C VAL A 187 21.96 -4.16 -7.79
N ASN A 188 21.71 -4.57 -9.06
CA ASN A 188 22.74 -5.07 -9.97
C ASN A 188 22.97 -4.25 -11.25
N ASN A 189 22.38 -3.06 -11.39
CA ASN A 189 22.75 -2.14 -12.48
C ASN A 189 23.03 -0.73 -11.95
N ASN A 190 24.33 -0.45 -11.82
CA ASN A 190 24.97 0.78 -11.34
C ASN A 190 24.80 1.03 -9.83
N ASP A 191 25.94 1.08 -9.12
CA ASP A 191 26.16 1.20 -7.67
C ASP A 191 25.50 2.40 -6.95
N THR A 192 24.48 3.04 -7.52
CA THR A 192 23.91 4.31 -7.03
C THR A 192 22.39 4.42 -7.14
N GLN A 193 21.69 3.47 -7.77
CA GLN A 193 20.25 3.58 -7.97
C GLN A 193 19.45 2.87 -6.86
N ILE A 194 18.49 3.59 -6.29
CA ILE A 194 17.57 3.08 -5.29
C ILE A 194 16.53 2.15 -5.92
N SER A 195 16.24 1.01 -5.29
CA SER A 195 15.22 0.09 -5.80
C SER A 195 13.82 0.45 -5.27
N PRO A 196 12.72 0.13 -6.00
CA PRO A 196 11.36 0.27 -5.47
C PRO A 196 11.17 -0.49 -4.16
N LEU A 197 11.83 -1.64 -4.00
CA LEU A 197 11.79 -2.41 -2.77
C LEU A 197 12.37 -1.63 -1.59
N ASP A 198 13.50 -0.94 -1.76
CA ASP A 198 14.11 -0.16 -0.67
C ASP A 198 13.20 1.01 -0.24
N VAL A 199 12.56 1.68 -1.21
CA VAL A 199 11.56 2.71 -0.93
C VAL A 199 10.38 2.12 -0.17
N VAL A 200 9.82 0.99 -0.63
CA VAL A 200 8.70 0.31 0.06
C VAL A 200 9.09 -0.17 1.45
N LYS A 201 10.31 -0.68 1.64
CA LYS A 201 10.78 -1.08 2.97
C LYS A 201 10.88 0.11 3.91
N GLU A 202 11.35 1.27 3.44
CA GLU A 202 11.41 2.47 4.27
C GLU A 202 10.02 3.00 4.62
N ILE A 203 9.06 2.94 3.68
CA ILE A 203 7.64 3.23 3.95
C ILE A 203 7.13 2.32 5.06
N LEU A 204 7.35 1.01 4.94
CA LEU A 204 6.88 0.01 5.90
C LEU A 204 7.63 0.05 7.23
N ARG A 205 8.84 0.59 7.27
CA ARG A 205 9.61 0.86 8.48
C ARG A 205 8.95 1.99 9.27
N LEU A 206 8.71 3.13 8.63
CA LEU A 206 8.13 4.29 9.29
C LEU A 206 6.64 4.16 9.58
N TYR A 207 5.92 3.45 8.71
CA TYR A 207 4.46 3.33 8.70
C TYR A 207 4.01 1.86 8.61
N PRO A 208 4.37 1.02 9.59
CA PRO A 208 3.99 -0.39 9.54
C PRO A 208 2.46 -0.53 9.60
N PRO A 209 1.85 -1.41 8.77
CA PRO A 209 0.40 -1.63 8.77
C PRO A 209 -0.09 -2.18 10.12
N THR A 210 0.77 -2.89 10.84
CA THR A 210 0.54 -3.37 12.20
C THR A 210 1.57 -2.72 13.14
N ARG A 211 1.15 -1.74 13.94
CA ARG A 211 2.03 -1.08 14.93
C ARG A 211 2.36 -1.97 16.11
N ARG A 212 1.41 -2.81 16.51
CA ARG A 212 1.50 -3.63 17.73
C ARG A 212 0.96 -5.02 17.47
N ILE A 213 1.67 -6.01 17.99
CA ILE A 213 1.24 -7.41 17.97
C ILE A 213 0.91 -7.83 19.40
N TYR A 214 -0.33 -8.24 19.61
CA TYR A 214 -0.81 -8.74 20.90
C TYR A 214 -0.82 -10.28 20.91
N ARG A 215 -0.38 -10.86 22.02
CA ARG A 215 -0.41 -12.30 22.30
C ARG A 215 -0.95 -12.52 23.70
N GLN A 216 -1.70 -13.60 23.88
CA GLN A 216 -2.14 -14.05 25.19
C GLN A 216 -1.60 -15.46 25.39
N HIS A 217 -0.83 -15.66 26.45
CA HIS A 217 -0.32 -16.97 26.84
C HIS A 217 -1.35 -17.73 27.66
N GLU A 218 -1.18 -19.05 27.74
CA GLU A 218 -1.88 -19.89 28.70
C GLU A 218 -1.71 -19.32 30.12
N GLY A 219 -2.81 -19.17 30.86
CA GLY A 219 -2.83 -18.45 32.13
C GLY A 219 -3.23 -16.97 32.07
N GLY A 220 -3.50 -16.43 30.87
CA GLY A 220 -4.12 -15.10 30.70
C GLY A 220 -3.13 -13.94 30.57
N THR A 221 -1.82 -14.19 30.68
CA THR A 221 -0.78 -13.16 30.50
C THR A 221 -0.84 -12.59 29.09
N LYS A 222 -1.09 -11.28 28.99
CA LYS A 222 -1.08 -10.54 27.73
C LYS A 222 0.29 -9.94 27.50
N VAL A 223 0.90 -10.27 26.36
CA VAL A 223 2.17 -9.71 25.90
C VAL A 223 1.90 -8.87 24.65
N GLN A 224 2.58 -7.73 24.56
CA GLN A 224 2.50 -6.83 23.42
C GLN A 224 3.91 -6.58 22.89
N VAL A 225 4.07 -6.68 21.58
CA VAL A 225 5.29 -6.24 20.88
C VAL A 225 4.95 -4.95 20.14
N ASP A 226 5.75 -3.91 20.36
CA ASP A 226 5.64 -2.63 19.63
C ASP A 226 6.54 -2.66 18.39
N ILE A 227 5.94 -3.01 17.25
CA ILE A 227 6.62 -3.15 15.95
C ILE A 227 7.13 -1.79 15.47
N GLU A 228 6.36 -0.74 15.71
CA GLU A 228 6.74 0.61 15.33
C GLU A 228 8.02 1.05 16.06
N ALA A 229 8.09 0.82 17.38
CA ALA A 229 9.29 1.13 18.16
C ALA A 229 10.51 0.32 17.68
N LEU A 230 10.32 -0.97 17.34
CA LEU A 230 11.39 -1.81 16.79
C LEU A 230 11.90 -1.27 15.43
N HIS A 231 10.99 -0.88 14.55
CA HIS A 231 11.31 -0.33 13.23
C HIS A 231 12.01 1.03 13.29
N ARG A 232 11.77 1.80 14.36
CA ARG A 232 12.42 3.08 14.65
C ARG A 232 13.62 2.94 15.60
N SER A 233 14.10 1.71 15.82
CA SER A 233 15.28 1.47 16.63
C SER A 233 16.57 1.84 15.88
N ILE A 234 17.62 2.10 16.65
CA ILE A 234 18.97 2.35 16.13
C ILE A 234 19.56 1.17 15.35
N LEU A 235 18.99 -0.03 15.48
CA LEU A 235 19.46 -1.22 14.76
C LEU A 235 19.11 -1.16 13.26
N LEU A 236 17.96 -0.57 12.94
CA LEU A 236 17.54 -0.33 11.55
C LEU A 236 17.91 1.07 11.10
N ALA A 237 17.91 2.05 12.01
CA ALA A 237 18.15 3.44 11.67
C ALA A 237 19.12 4.12 12.65
N PRO A 238 20.45 3.87 12.53
CA PRO A 238 21.44 4.31 13.52
C PRO A 238 21.53 5.84 13.72
N GLN A 239 21.20 6.64 12.70
CA GLN A 239 21.41 8.08 12.69
C GLN A 239 20.12 8.89 12.84
N ASP A 240 19.04 8.41 12.22
CA ASP A 240 17.86 9.22 11.90
C ASP A 240 16.60 8.34 11.83
N PRO A 241 16.17 7.74 12.96
CA PRO A 241 15.07 6.75 12.99
C PRO A 241 13.71 7.29 12.54
N GLN A 242 13.55 8.60 12.53
CA GLN A 242 12.32 9.29 12.21
C GLN A 242 12.28 9.85 10.77
N ILE A 243 13.42 9.81 10.06
CA ILE A 243 13.55 10.38 8.71
C ILE A 243 13.31 9.31 7.66
N PHE A 244 12.51 9.67 6.65
CA PHE A 244 12.30 8.86 5.46
C PHE A 244 13.55 8.88 4.58
N ARG A 245 14.33 7.79 4.61
CA ARG A 245 15.57 7.67 3.84
C ARG A 245 15.72 6.25 3.28
N PRO A 246 15.15 5.96 2.08
CA PRO A 246 15.25 4.64 1.45
C PRO A 246 16.68 4.11 1.26
N GLU A 247 17.65 5.01 1.03
CA GLU A 247 19.07 4.66 0.82
C GLU A 247 19.68 3.93 2.01
N ARG A 248 19.07 4.05 3.20
CA ARG A 248 19.43 3.34 4.42
C ARG A 248 19.57 1.83 4.21
N TRP A 249 18.71 1.22 3.41
CA TRP A 249 18.73 -0.23 3.18
C TRP A 249 20.02 -0.68 2.47
N GLN A 250 20.53 0.14 1.55
CA GLN A 250 21.81 -0.11 0.88
C GLN A 250 22.96 0.00 1.88
N THR A 251 23.00 1.06 2.69
CA THR A 251 24.02 1.24 3.75
C THR A 251 24.01 0.12 4.79
N LEU A 252 22.82 -0.39 5.16
CA LEU A 252 22.70 -1.54 6.07
C LEU A 252 23.31 -2.81 5.45
N ILE A 253 22.97 -3.10 4.19
CA ILE A 253 23.50 -4.26 3.46
C ILE A 253 25.03 -4.16 3.36
N GLU A 254 25.56 -3.00 2.96
CA GLU A 254 27.00 -2.74 2.94
C GLU A 254 27.66 -2.98 4.31
N SER A 255 27.04 -2.49 5.39
CA SER A 255 27.56 -2.69 6.75
C SER A 255 27.56 -4.16 7.17
N TRP A 256 26.53 -4.93 6.80
CA TRP A 256 26.47 -6.37 7.08
C TRP A 256 27.51 -7.14 6.26
N CYS A 257 27.65 -6.82 4.98
CA CYS A 257 28.69 -7.36 4.10
C CYS A 257 30.10 -7.14 4.65
N LEU A 258 30.41 -5.91 5.09
CA LEU A 258 31.72 -5.57 5.66
C LEU A 258 32.02 -6.40 6.92
N LYS A 259 31.03 -6.62 7.80
CA LYS A 259 31.20 -7.45 9.00
C LYS A 259 31.49 -8.91 8.68
N ASP A 260 30.89 -9.42 7.61
CA ASP A 260 31.04 -10.81 7.16
C ASP A 260 32.20 -11.00 6.16
N GLN A 261 32.96 -9.94 5.85
CA GLN A 261 34.01 -9.93 4.82
C GLN A 261 33.51 -10.40 3.44
N LYS A 262 32.27 -10.05 3.10
CA LYS A 262 31.61 -10.37 1.83
C LYS A 262 31.42 -9.11 0.99
N GLU A 263 31.35 -9.28 -0.32
CA GLU A 263 30.86 -8.23 -1.22
C GLU A 263 29.32 -8.21 -1.24
N VAL A 264 28.71 -7.06 -1.54
CA VAL A 264 27.23 -6.90 -1.63
C VAL A 264 26.62 -7.92 -2.58
N LYS A 265 27.24 -8.13 -3.75
CA LYS A 265 26.79 -9.10 -4.76
C LYS A 265 26.78 -10.56 -4.28
N GLN A 266 27.46 -10.86 -3.17
CA GLN A 266 27.53 -12.21 -2.61
C GLN A 266 26.43 -12.47 -1.56
N MET A 267 25.74 -11.45 -1.07
CA MET A 267 24.61 -11.66 -0.15
C MET A 267 23.40 -12.24 -0.87
N THR A 268 22.94 -13.38 -0.39
CA THR A 268 21.67 -13.95 -0.87
C THR A 268 20.49 -13.19 -0.28
N GLN A 269 19.36 -13.20 -0.98
CA GLN A 269 18.11 -12.60 -0.48
C GLN A 269 17.64 -13.20 0.84
N LYS A 270 17.95 -14.47 1.10
CA LYS A 270 17.62 -15.14 2.35
C LYS A 270 18.45 -14.60 3.50
N GLU A 271 19.74 -14.35 3.27
CA GLU A 271 20.62 -13.70 4.25
C GLU A 271 20.20 -12.26 4.53
N VAL A 272 19.91 -11.47 3.49
CA VAL A 272 19.40 -10.10 3.65
C VAL A 272 18.13 -10.09 4.50
N LYS A 273 17.13 -10.89 4.14
CA LYS A 273 15.88 -11.00 4.90
C LYS A 273 16.11 -11.42 6.36
N HIS A 274 17.01 -12.37 6.61
CA HIS A 274 17.35 -12.81 7.95
C HIS A 274 17.99 -11.70 8.80
N MET A 275 18.85 -10.88 8.19
CA MET A 275 19.46 -9.74 8.86
C MET A 275 18.44 -8.64 9.15
N GLU A 276 17.53 -8.36 8.21
CA GLU A 276 16.39 -7.46 8.41
C GLU A 276 15.53 -7.89 9.61
N GLU A 277 15.15 -9.17 9.68
CA GLU A 277 14.36 -9.74 10.78
C GLU A 277 15.11 -9.67 12.12
N LYS A 278 16.43 -9.95 12.14
CA LYS A 278 17.29 -9.80 13.33
C LYS A 278 17.36 -8.36 13.83
N CYS A 279 17.33 -7.39 12.94
CA CYS A 279 17.28 -5.96 13.27
C CYS A 279 15.86 -5.50 13.64
N GLY A 280 14.86 -6.37 13.55
CA GLY A 280 13.49 -6.10 13.96
C GLY A 280 12.54 -5.67 12.84
N PHE A 281 12.96 -5.72 11.57
CA PHE A 281 12.09 -5.37 10.45
C PHE A 281 11.10 -6.49 10.14
N MET A 282 9.86 -6.31 10.59
CA MET A 282 8.76 -7.28 10.45
C MET A 282 7.42 -6.56 10.20
N PRO A 283 7.27 -5.84 9.08
CA PRO A 283 6.11 -4.98 8.83
C PRO A 283 4.77 -5.71 8.77
N PHE A 284 4.79 -7.01 8.48
CA PHE A 284 3.61 -7.87 8.46
C PHE A 284 3.60 -8.89 9.62
N GLY A 285 4.47 -8.72 10.61
CA GLY A 285 4.73 -9.71 11.66
C GLY A 285 5.52 -10.93 11.17
N LEU A 286 5.89 -11.81 12.11
CA LEU A 286 6.67 -13.04 11.85
C LEU A 286 5.96 -14.03 10.91
N ILE A 287 4.63 -14.10 10.97
CA ILE A 287 3.82 -14.97 10.12
C ILE A 287 2.75 -14.11 9.45
N CYS A 288 2.95 -13.81 8.17
CA CYS A 288 1.93 -13.19 7.34
C CYS A 288 1.55 -14.14 6.19
N PRO A 289 0.25 -14.42 5.97
CA PRO A 289 -0.20 -15.23 4.85
C PRO A 289 0.24 -14.70 3.48
N SER A 290 0.46 -13.38 3.34
CA SER A 290 0.95 -12.74 2.09
C SER A 290 2.48 -12.69 1.96
N ASN A 291 3.23 -13.21 2.94
CA ASN A 291 4.70 -13.21 2.95
C ASN A 291 5.34 -14.62 3.01
N GLY A 292 4.52 -15.69 3.00
CA GLY A 292 4.98 -17.08 3.03
C GLY A 292 4.81 -17.80 1.68
N GLY A 293 5.71 -18.74 1.33
CA GLY A 293 5.56 -19.63 0.17
C GLY A 293 5.66 -18.95 -1.20
N ASP A 294 4.79 -19.34 -2.14
CA ASP A 294 4.78 -18.93 -3.55
C ASP A 294 4.40 -17.45 -3.80
N VAL A 295 3.97 -16.75 -2.74
CA VAL A 295 3.42 -15.38 -2.74
C VAL A 295 4.48 -14.30 -2.51
N LYS A 296 5.77 -14.66 -2.55
CA LYS A 296 6.95 -13.87 -2.17
C LYS A 296 6.81 -12.36 -2.44
N GLY A 297 6.47 -11.60 -1.40
CA GLY A 297 6.46 -10.13 -1.42
C GLY A 297 5.25 -9.49 -2.12
N PHE A 298 4.12 -10.20 -2.27
CA PHE A 298 2.92 -9.64 -2.91
C PHE A 298 2.48 -8.31 -2.30
N GLY A 299 2.42 -8.22 -0.96
CA GLY A 299 2.03 -6.98 -0.28
C GLY A 299 2.92 -5.80 -0.65
N MET A 300 4.25 -5.98 -0.62
CA MET A 300 5.21 -4.94 -0.99
C MET A 300 5.10 -4.53 -2.46
N LYS A 301 4.83 -5.48 -3.35
CA LYS A 301 4.65 -5.21 -4.79
C LYS A 301 3.36 -4.44 -5.08
N ILE A 302 2.25 -4.79 -4.42
CA ILE A 302 1.00 -4.02 -4.55
C ILE A 302 1.19 -2.59 -4.05
N ILE A 303 1.89 -2.39 -2.94
CA ILE A 303 2.26 -1.05 -2.46
C ILE A 303 3.07 -0.31 -3.55
N ALA A 304 4.06 -0.97 -4.16
CA ALA A 304 4.86 -0.37 -5.23
C ALA A 304 4.05 -0.02 -6.49
N ILE A 305 3.11 -0.88 -6.88
CA ILE A 305 2.23 -0.63 -8.03
C ILE A 305 1.32 0.56 -7.74
N LEU A 306 0.64 0.56 -6.59
CA LEU A 306 -0.26 1.65 -6.20
C LEU A 306 0.51 2.97 -6.13
N ILE A 307 1.61 3.03 -5.38
CA ILE A 307 2.41 4.26 -5.25
C ILE A 307 2.95 4.68 -6.62
N GLY A 308 3.53 3.77 -7.40
CA GLY A 308 4.11 4.10 -8.70
C GLY A 308 3.11 4.65 -9.69
N VAL A 309 1.93 4.03 -9.80
CA VAL A 309 0.88 4.51 -10.71
C VAL A 309 0.30 5.85 -10.22
N LEU A 310 -0.01 5.98 -8.94
CA LEU A 310 -0.56 7.23 -8.38
C LEU A 310 0.47 8.37 -8.50
N CYS A 311 1.73 8.09 -8.18
CA CYS A 311 2.85 9.02 -8.35
C CYS A 311 2.99 9.49 -9.79
N ASN A 312 2.97 8.58 -10.76
CA ASN A 312 3.11 8.93 -12.18
C ASN A 312 1.99 9.87 -12.67
N ASN A 313 0.82 9.85 -12.04
CA ASN A 313 -0.30 10.73 -12.39
C ASN A 313 -0.31 12.07 -11.62
N LEU A 314 0.43 12.17 -10.52
CA LEU A 314 0.43 13.33 -9.62
C LEU A 314 1.75 14.12 -9.63
N ARG A 315 2.86 13.53 -10.07
CA ARG A 315 4.17 14.19 -10.04
C ARG A 315 4.27 15.40 -10.97
N ASP A 316 3.47 15.39 -12.05
CA ASP A 316 3.46 16.41 -13.10
C ASP A 316 2.09 17.10 -13.13
N GLY A 317 2.08 18.44 -13.21
CA GLY A 317 0.84 19.23 -13.33
C GLY A 317 0.07 19.47 -12.03
N TRP A 318 0.63 19.07 -10.88
CA TRP A 318 0.06 19.33 -9.55
C TRP A 318 1.06 20.07 -8.67
N ASP A 319 0.54 20.97 -7.83
CA ASP A 319 1.30 21.72 -6.84
C ASP A 319 1.55 20.83 -5.62
N LEU A 320 2.82 20.47 -5.42
CA LEU A 320 3.28 19.60 -4.34
C LEU A 320 3.78 20.38 -3.12
N THR A 321 3.74 21.72 -3.14
CA THR A 321 4.25 22.56 -2.03
C THR A 321 3.48 22.32 -0.73
N THR A 322 2.22 21.92 -0.81
CA THR A 322 1.41 21.55 0.36
C THR A 322 1.98 20.35 1.12
N LEU A 323 2.82 19.53 0.48
CA LEU A 323 3.45 18.36 1.10
C LEU A 323 4.73 18.71 1.89
N GLU A 324 5.37 19.85 1.59
CA GLU A 324 6.60 20.30 2.24
C GLU A 324 6.36 20.71 3.70
N GLY A 325 5.17 21.23 4.00
CA GLY A 325 4.78 21.67 5.35
C GLY A 325 4.35 20.55 6.30
N LEU A 326 4.32 19.29 5.84
CA LEU A 326 3.89 18.16 6.64
C LEU A 326 5.01 17.71 7.61
N SER A 327 4.62 17.15 8.76
CA SER A 327 5.60 16.68 9.75
C SER A 327 6.44 15.50 9.24
N GLU A 328 7.61 15.34 9.87
CA GLU A 328 8.53 14.22 9.66
C GLU A 328 8.81 13.50 10.99
N PRO A 329 8.35 12.23 11.16
CA PRO A 329 7.57 11.45 10.21
C PRO A 329 6.15 12.01 10.06
N LEU A 330 5.45 11.55 9.03
CA LEU A 330 4.02 11.83 8.87
C LEU A 330 3.24 11.34 10.08
N PRO A 331 2.17 12.06 10.45
CA PRO A 331 1.34 11.67 11.56
C PRO A 331 0.75 10.28 11.34
N LEU A 332 0.64 9.56 12.43
CA LEU A 332 0.10 8.22 12.45
C LEU A 332 -1.41 8.22 12.60
N GLU A 333 -2.00 9.24 13.21
CA GLU A 333 -3.44 9.33 13.31
C GLU A 333 -4.06 9.61 11.95
N ARG A 334 -5.20 8.96 11.70
CA ARG A 334 -5.79 8.93 10.37
C ARG A 334 -6.24 10.32 9.93
N ASN A 335 -6.87 11.07 10.84
CA ASN A 335 -7.52 12.35 10.56
C ASN A 335 -6.56 13.42 10.05
N GLU A 336 -5.29 13.36 10.45
CA GLU A 336 -4.31 14.39 10.13
C GLU A 336 -3.95 14.43 8.64
N LEU A 337 -4.22 13.35 7.89
CA LEU A 337 -3.93 13.24 6.47
C LEU A 337 -5.18 13.28 5.57
N LEU A 338 -6.40 13.37 6.14
CA LEU A 338 -7.64 13.28 5.36
C LEU A 338 -7.94 14.54 4.55
N ASN A 339 -7.39 15.69 4.95
CA ASN A 339 -7.71 16.99 4.34
C ASN A 339 -6.58 17.53 3.45
N ILE A 340 -5.65 16.67 3.03
CA ILE A 340 -4.56 17.08 2.14
C ILE A 340 -5.09 17.11 0.72
N SER A 341 -5.09 18.30 0.12
CA SER A 341 -5.47 18.52 -1.27
C SER A 341 -4.28 19.01 -2.09
N LEU A 342 -4.16 18.51 -3.31
CA LEU A 342 -3.27 19.07 -4.33
C LEU A 342 -4.11 19.92 -5.29
N HIS A 343 -3.52 21.00 -5.76
CA HIS A 343 -4.11 21.90 -6.76
C HIS A 343 -3.37 21.73 -8.07
N ARG A 344 -4.04 21.80 -9.22
CA ARG A 344 -3.32 21.82 -10.50
C ARG A 344 -2.46 23.07 -10.61
N THR A 345 -1.26 22.92 -11.13
CA THR A 345 -0.42 24.08 -11.47
C THR A 345 -1.01 24.75 -12.71
N ASN A 346 -1.40 26.03 -12.57
CA ASN A 346 -1.84 26.82 -13.71
C ASN A 346 -0.64 27.14 -14.61
N GLY A 347 -0.38 26.30 -15.62
CA GLY A 347 0.58 26.55 -16.70
C GLY A 347 1.21 25.25 -17.23
N SER A 348 1.32 24.97 -18.53
CA SER A 348 0.95 25.71 -19.74
C SER A 348 0.62 24.64 -20.78
N ILE A 349 -0.57 24.69 -21.37
CA ILE A 349 -0.77 24.08 -22.69
C ILE A 349 0.00 25.01 -23.64
N GLY A 350 1.28 24.71 -23.83
CA GLY A 350 2.13 25.30 -24.86
C GLY A 350 2.10 24.44 -26.11
#